data_AF-A0A6B0WGN3-F1
#
_entry.id   AF-A0A6B0WGN3-F1
#
_cell.length_a   1.000
_cell.length_b   1.000
_cell.length_c   1.000
_cell.angle_alpha   90.00
_cell.angle_beta   90.00
_cell.angle_gamma   90.00
#
_symmetry.space_group_name_H-M   'P 1'
#
loop_
_entity.id
_entity.type
_entity.pdbx_description
1 polymer ?
#
loop_
_entity_poly.entity_id
_entity_poly.type
_entity_poly.pdbx_seq_one_letter_code
_entity_poly.pdbx_strand_id
1 'polypeptide(L)'
;DRFPLLLLTGRGSAAQWHTQTRTAKSAVLRKLYPAQVYVEVNPADAKVRGIVTGDAIQVESRRGRITATAFVTRSVQPGHVFIPMHYEETNRLTDAVFDPYSKQQSYKACAEEHRRIAAVG
;
A
#
# COMPACT_ATOMS: atom_id res chain seq x y z
N ASP A 1 -5.76 -8.25 18.16
CA ASP A 1 -4.53 -7.62 17.66
C ASP A 1 -4.82 -6.23 17.12
N ARG A 2 -3.95 -5.24 17.40
CA ARG A 2 -4.13 -3.82 16.99
C ARG A 2 -4.11 -3.61 15.46
N PHE A 3 -3.46 -4.52 14.76
CA PHE A 3 -3.25 -4.44 13.32
C PHE A 3 -3.65 -5.78 12.69
N PRO A 4 -4.88 -5.94 12.18
CA PRO A 4 -5.39 -7.24 11.74
C PRO A 4 -5.11 -7.58 10.27
N LEU A 5 -4.63 -6.62 9.46
CA LEU A 5 -4.44 -6.79 8.01
C LEU A 5 -2.96 -6.85 7.63
N LEU A 6 -2.57 -7.67 6.66
CA LEU A 6 -1.22 -7.70 6.12
C LEU A 6 -1.06 -6.69 4.97
N LEU A 7 -0.10 -5.78 5.08
CA LEU A 7 0.28 -4.86 4.02
C LEU A 7 1.20 -5.53 3.00
N LEU A 8 0.74 -5.56 1.75
CA LEU A 8 1.53 -5.91 0.58
C LEU A 8 1.93 -4.63 -0.16
N THR A 9 3.17 -4.58 -0.63
CA THR A 9 3.67 -3.48 -1.48
C THR A 9 4.30 -4.03 -2.74
N GLY A 10 4.13 -3.32 -3.85
CA GLY A 10 4.67 -3.72 -5.14
C GLY A 10 4.47 -2.67 -6.21
N ARG A 11 4.60 -3.08 -7.47
CA ARG A 11 4.33 -2.21 -8.62
C ARG A 11 2.81 -2.09 -8.80
N GLY A 12 2.34 -0.85 -8.94
CA GLY A 12 0.94 -0.54 -9.21
C GLY A 12 0.67 -0.66 -10.70
N SER A 13 0.55 0.48 -11.39
CA SER A 13 0.29 0.48 -12.84
C SER A 13 1.55 0.21 -13.67
N ALA A 14 1.38 -0.34 -14.87
CA ALA A 14 2.45 -0.46 -15.85
C ALA A 14 2.99 0.91 -16.33
N ALA A 15 2.25 2.01 -16.08
CA ALA A 15 2.66 3.37 -16.40
C ALA A 15 3.58 4.01 -15.34
N GLN A 16 3.78 3.35 -14.18
CA GLN A 16 4.68 3.80 -13.12
C GLN A 16 5.99 2.99 -13.11
N TRP A 17 7.13 3.66 -13.07
CA TRP A 17 8.44 3.00 -13.04
C TRP A 17 9.32 3.54 -11.89
N HIS A 18 9.67 2.66 -10.96
CA HIS A 18 10.46 2.97 -9.75
C HIS A 18 9.98 4.26 -9.06
N THR A 19 10.89 5.20 -8.80
CA THR A 19 10.62 6.50 -8.16
C THR A 19 10.05 7.54 -9.13
N GLN A 20 9.58 7.12 -10.31
CA GLN A 20 8.90 7.94 -11.31
C GLN A 20 9.74 9.10 -11.90
N THR A 21 11.07 9.12 -11.69
CA THR A 21 11.98 10.17 -12.21
C THR A 21 11.94 10.36 -13.73
N ARG A 22 11.49 9.33 -14.46
CA ARG A 22 11.23 9.36 -15.91
C ARG A 22 9.75 9.43 -16.24
N THR A 23 8.93 8.49 -15.73
CA THR A 23 7.54 8.34 -16.16
C THR A 23 6.62 9.47 -15.69
N ALA A 24 6.94 10.16 -14.60
CA ALA A 24 6.19 11.34 -14.17
C ALA A 24 6.30 12.53 -15.14
N LYS A 25 7.36 12.59 -15.97
CA LYS A 25 7.57 13.65 -16.95
C LYS A 25 6.73 13.46 -18.23
N SER A 26 6.14 12.29 -18.43
CA SER A 26 5.26 12.04 -19.59
C SER A 26 3.81 12.35 -19.21
N ALA A 27 3.25 13.37 -19.86
CA ALA A 27 1.84 13.75 -19.66
C ALA A 27 0.87 12.61 -20.03
N VAL A 28 1.24 11.76 -21.01
CA VAL A 28 0.44 10.59 -21.39
C VAL A 28 0.45 9.56 -20.27
N LEU A 29 1.63 9.16 -19.79
CA LEU A 29 1.74 8.14 -18.73
C LEU A 29 1.13 8.63 -17.41
N ARG A 30 1.25 9.93 -17.10
CA ARG A 30 0.71 10.53 -15.88
C ARG A 30 -0.80 10.38 -15.72
N LYS A 31 -1.53 10.32 -16.84
CA LYS A 31 -3.00 10.15 -16.87
C LYS A 31 -3.43 8.70 -16.63
N LEU A 32 -2.52 7.74 -16.69
CA LEU A 32 -2.81 6.31 -16.61
C LEU A 32 -2.71 5.73 -15.18
N TYR A 33 -2.52 6.57 -14.16
CA TYR A 33 -2.48 6.13 -12.78
C TYR A 33 -3.00 7.19 -11.81
N PRO A 34 -3.53 6.80 -10.63
CA PRO A 34 -4.03 7.74 -9.63
C PRO A 34 -2.95 8.72 -9.18
N ALA A 35 -3.32 10.00 -9.07
CA ALA A 35 -2.41 11.03 -8.59
C ALA A 35 -2.06 10.89 -7.12
N GLN A 36 -3.02 10.43 -6.32
CA GLN A 36 -2.90 10.23 -4.88
C GLN A 36 -2.68 8.75 -4.58
N VAL A 37 -2.08 8.48 -3.43
CA VAL A 37 -1.91 7.12 -2.93
C VAL A 37 -3.28 6.45 -2.75
N TYR A 38 -3.37 5.19 -3.15
CA TYR A 38 -4.55 4.36 -3.00
C TYR A 38 -4.18 3.05 -2.32
N VAL A 39 -5.18 2.43 -1.70
CA VAL A 39 -5.05 1.13 -1.03
C VAL A 39 -6.11 0.19 -1.58
N GLU A 40 -5.67 -0.95 -2.09
CA GLU A 40 -6.55 -2.01 -2.53
C GLU A 40 -7.01 -2.84 -1.34
N VAL A 41 -8.33 -3.02 -1.22
CA VAL A 41 -8.95 -3.72 -0.09
C VAL A 41 -9.88 -4.82 -0.63
N ASN A 42 -9.82 -6.01 -0.03
CA ASN A 42 -10.74 -7.09 -0.37
C ASN A 42 -12.20 -6.72 -0.01
N PRO A 43 -13.22 -7.09 -0.81
CA PRO A 43 -14.62 -6.79 -0.50
C PRO A 43 -15.11 -7.31 0.86
N ALA A 44 -14.61 -8.46 1.33
CA ALA A 44 -14.96 -9.00 2.64
C ALA A 44 -14.45 -8.10 3.76
N ASP A 45 -13.20 -7.66 3.67
CA ASP A 45 -12.59 -6.76 4.65
C ASP A 45 -13.18 -5.36 4.62
N ALA A 46 -13.49 -4.86 3.42
CA ALA A 46 -14.14 -3.57 3.22
C ALA A 46 -15.54 -3.58 3.85
N LYS A 47 -16.33 -4.64 3.63
CA LYS A 47 -17.66 -4.81 4.22
C LYS A 47 -17.63 -4.82 5.74
N VAL A 48 -16.67 -5.54 6.36
CA VAL A 48 -16.52 -5.58 7.82
C VAL A 48 -16.18 -4.20 8.40
N ARG A 49 -15.50 -3.34 7.62
CA ARG A 49 -15.01 -2.03 8.05
C ARG A 49 -15.86 -0.85 7.55
N GLY A 50 -16.94 -1.10 6.82
CA GLY A 50 -17.80 -0.07 6.24
C GLY A 50 -17.11 0.79 5.17
N ILE A 51 -16.06 0.28 4.54
CA ILE A 51 -15.28 1.00 3.52
C ILE A 51 -15.89 0.77 2.14
N VAL A 52 -16.02 1.83 1.34
CA VAL A 52 -16.37 1.76 -0.08
C VAL A 52 -15.25 2.34 -0.96
N THR A 53 -15.24 1.97 -2.24
CA THR A 53 -14.27 2.54 -3.19
C THR A 53 -14.46 4.06 -3.28
N GLY A 54 -13.35 4.80 -3.17
CA GLY A 54 -13.34 6.26 -3.18
C GLY A 54 -13.21 6.90 -1.79
N ASP A 55 -13.43 6.14 -0.72
CA ASP A 55 -13.26 6.66 0.64
C ASP A 55 -11.80 7.06 0.91
N ALA A 56 -11.60 8.19 1.59
CA ALA A 56 -10.31 8.55 2.14
C ALA A 56 -10.14 7.86 3.49
N ILE A 57 -9.38 6.77 3.54
CA ILE A 57 -9.19 5.96 4.75
C ILE A 57 -7.81 6.20 5.38
N GLN A 58 -7.73 6.09 6.70
CA GLN A 58 -6.44 6.05 7.39
C GLN A 58 -5.89 4.63 7.40
N VAL A 59 -4.63 4.51 6.99
CA VAL A 59 -3.84 3.28 7.04
C VAL A 59 -2.70 3.48 8.03
N GLU A 60 -2.68 2.68 9.10
CA GLU A 60 -1.69 2.80 10.18
C GLU A 60 -0.90 1.50 10.35
N SER A 61 0.42 1.62 10.44
CA SER A 61 1.35 0.57 10.89
C SER A 61 2.07 1.01 12.17
N ARG A 62 2.92 0.14 12.72
CA ARG A 62 3.80 0.49 13.85
C ARG A 62 4.72 1.69 13.56
N ARG A 63 5.09 1.90 12.30
CA ARG A 63 6.03 2.95 11.88
C ARG A 63 5.36 4.31 11.67
N GLY A 64 4.08 4.32 11.29
CA GLY A 64 3.38 5.56 11.02
C GLY A 64 2.00 5.35 10.41
N ARG A 65 1.40 6.45 9.96
CA ARG A 65 0.08 6.47 9.34
C ARG A 65 0.07 7.30 8.07
N ILE A 66 -0.79 6.94 7.13
CA ILE A 66 -1.06 7.69 5.90
C ILE A 66 -2.56 7.75 5.66
N THR A 67 -2.98 8.72 4.84
CA THR A 67 -4.34 8.75 4.27
C THR A 67 -4.26 8.25 2.83
N ALA A 68 -5.10 7.29 2.45
CA ALA A 68 -5.13 6.73 1.10
C ALA A 68 -6.57 6.59 0.60
N THR A 69 -6.77 6.68 -0.71
CA THR A 69 -8.07 6.41 -1.31
C THR A 69 -8.32 4.89 -1.37
N ALA A 70 -9.42 4.41 -0.82
CA ALA A 70 -9.80 3.01 -0.87
C ALA A 70 -10.19 2.58 -2.29
N PHE A 71 -9.68 1.43 -2.72
CA PHE A 71 -10.07 0.76 -3.95
C PHE A 71 -10.49 -0.67 -3.64
N VAL A 72 -11.80 -0.92 -3.57
CA VAL A 72 -12.32 -2.25 -3.22
C VAL A 72 -12.23 -3.16 -4.45
N THR A 73 -11.46 -4.24 -4.34
CA THR A 73 -11.16 -5.14 -5.45
C THR A 73 -10.92 -6.58 -5.01
N ARG A 74 -11.25 -7.54 -5.87
CA ARG A 74 -10.99 -8.97 -5.66
C ARG A 74 -9.54 -9.39 -5.98
N SER A 75 -8.71 -8.46 -6.44
CA SER A 75 -7.29 -8.71 -6.76
C SER A 75 -6.43 -8.99 -5.52
N VAL A 76 -6.91 -8.60 -4.33
CA VAL A 76 -6.22 -8.82 -3.06
C VAL A 76 -6.98 -9.88 -2.25
N GLN A 77 -6.24 -10.78 -1.59
CA GLN A 77 -6.83 -11.82 -0.75
C GLN A 77 -7.47 -11.22 0.53
N PRO A 78 -8.51 -11.85 1.10
CA PRO A 78 -9.01 -11.49 2.42
C PRO A 78 -7.90 -11.51 3.48
N GLY A 79 -7.92 -10.55 4.39
CA GLY A 79 -6.88 -10.32 5.40
C GLY A 79 -5.66 -9.55 4.87
N HIS A 80 -5.57 -9.30 3.57
CA HIS A 80 -4.48 -8.54 2.95
C HIS A 80 -4.99 -7.21 2.36
N VAL A 81 -4.08 -6.24 2.27
CA VAL A 81 -4.28 -5.00 1.52
C VAL A 81 -3.03 -4.67 0.73
N PHE A 82 -3.18 -3.93 -0.36
CA PHE A 82 -2.05 -3.60 -1.23
C PHE A 82 -1.92 -2.10 -1.45
N ILE A 83 -0.69 -1.58 -1.33
CA ILE A 83 -0.36 -0.18 -1.63
C ILE A 83 0.84 -0.14 -2.58
N PRO A 84 0.75 0.53 -3.74
CA PRO A 84 1.87 0.63 -4.66
C PRO A 84 3.07 1.36 -4.04
N MET A 85 4.28 0.85 -4.28
CA MET A 85 5.53 1.44 -3.77
C MET A 85 5.92 2.77 -4.43
N HIS A 86 5.18 3.20 -5.46
CA HIS A 86 5.51 4.38 -6.27
C HIS A 86 5.15 5.71 -5.59
N TYR A 87 4.35 5.66 -4.52
CA TYR A 87 3.96 6.80 -3.70
C TYR A 87 4.91 6.90 -2.50
N GLU A 88 5.36 8.11 -2.19
CA GLU A 88 6.31 8.35 -1.08
C GLU A 88 5.71 7.91 0.26
N GLU A 89 4.40 8.11 0.40
CA GLU A 89 3.59 7.76 1.56
C GLU A 89 3.72 6.28 1.93
N THR A 90 3.81 5.37 0.94
CA THR A 90 3.92 3.93 1.17
C THR A 90 5.14 3.58 2.03
N ASN A 91 6.26 4.25 1.83
CA ASN A 91 7.49 4.01 2.59
C ASN A 91 7.39 4.44 4.05
N ARG A 92 6.37 5.23 4.43
CA ARG A 92 6.11 5.61 5.82
C ARG A 92 5.51 4.45 6.63
N LEU A 93 4.92 3.47 5.95
CA LEU A 93 4.30 2.30 6.57
C LEU A 93 5.24 1.09 6.68
N THR A 94 6.21 0.95 5.78
CA THR A 94 7.10 -0.23 5.70
C THR A 94 8.26 -0.12 6.68
N ASP A 95 8.53 -1.13 7.49
CA ASP A 95 9.67 -1.10 8.41
C ASP A 95 11.03 -1.15 7.69
N ALA A 96 12.03 -0.44 8.23
CA ALA A 96 13.40 -0.48 7.76
C ALA A 96 14.16 -1.69 8.36
N VAL A 97 13.57 -2.89 8.28
CA VAL A 97 14.25 -4.12 8.68
C VAL A 97 15.11 -4.58 7.50
N PHE A 98 16.40 -4.71 7.76
CA PHE A 98 17.40 -5.13 6.79
C PHE A 98 17.79 -6.58 7.04
N ASP A 99 18.02 -7.33 5.97
CA ASP A 99 18.72 -8.59 6.07
C ASP A 99 20.19 -8.33 6.51
N PRO A 100 20.68 -8.97 7.58
CA PRO A 100 21.99 -8.65 8.17
C PRO A 100 23.17 -8.97 7.24
N TYR A 101 22.99 -9.85 6.25
CA TYR A 101 24.05 -10.24 5.33
C TYR A 101 24.10 -9.35 4.08
N SER A 102 22.96 -9.19 3.40
CA SER A 102 22.85 -8.47 2.13
C SER A 102 22.57 -6.97 2.29
N LYS A 103 22.18 -6.53 3.50
CA LYS A 103 21.70 -5.17 3.78
C LYS A 103 20.51 -4.75 2.91
N GLN A 104 19.83 -5.72 2.27
CA GLN A 104 18.62 -5.44 1.52
C GLN A 104 17.46 -5.25 2.48
N GLN A 105 16.69 -4.20 2.24
CA GLN A 105 15.44 -3.98 2.95
C GLN A 105 14.43 -5.05 2.56
N SER A 106 13.73 -5.58 3.55
CA SER A 106 12.80 -6.66 3.32
C SER A 106 11.44 -6.18 2.79
N TYR A 107 11.42 -5.72 1.53
CA TYR A 107 10.19 -5.30 0.84
C TYR A 107 9.25 -6.47 0.55
N LYS A 108 9.74 -7.72 0.50
CA LYS A 108 8.91 -8.93 0.28
C LYS A 108 8.92 -9.98 1.40
N ALA A 109 9.83 -9.91 2.38
CA ALA A 109 9.95 -10.90 3.46
C ALA A 109 10.11 -10.27 4.87
N CYS A 110 9.54 -9.09 5.14
CA CYS A 110 9.54 -8.55 6.51
C CYS A 110 8.54 -9.39 7.32
N ALA A 111 8.92 -9.85 8.52
CA ALA A 111 8.10 -10.77 9.31
C ALA A 111 6.66 -10.28 9.39
N GLU A 112 5.70 -11.19 9.24
CA GLU A 112 4.28 -10.88 9.02
C GLU A 112 3.71 -9.88 10.05
N GLU A 113 4.25 -9.89 11.27
CA GLU A 113 3.93 -8.96 12.35
C GLU A 113 4.22 -7.48 12.01
N HIS A 114 5.31 -7.19 11.29
CA HIS A 114 5.76 -5.83 10.94
C HIS A 114 5.01 -5.24 9.74
N ARG A 115 4.28 -6.07 9.01
CA ARG A 115 3.42 -5.64 7.89
C ARG A 115 1.99 -5.43 8.32
N ARG A 116 1.68 -5.62 9.60
CA ARG A 116 0.30 -5.51 10.03
C ARG A 116 -0.13 -4.06 10.07
N ILE A 117 -1.31 -3.78 9.53
CA ILE A 117 -1.92 -2.45 9.53
C ILE A 117 -3.38 -2.47 9.97
N ALA A 118 -3.86 -1.29 10.38
CA ALA A 118 -5.26 -0.98 10.59
C ALA A 118 -5.73 -0.05 9.46
N ALA A 119 -6.93 -0.30 8.96
CA ALA A 119 -7.59 0.52 7.94
C ALA A 119 -8.96 0.93 8.48
N VAL A 120 -9.17 2.24 8.66
CA VAL A 120 -10.39 2.81 9.26
C VAL A 120 -10.88 3.96 8.38
N GLY A 121 -12.19 3.99 8.13
CA GLY A 121 -12.88 5.08 7.44
C GLY A 121 -13.20 6.26 8.35
#